data_AF-A0A1K1MF15-F1
#
_entry.id   AF-A0A1K1MF15-F1
#
_cell.length_a   1.000
_cell.length_b   1.000
_cell.length_c   1.000
_cell.angle_alpha   90.00
_cell.angle_beta   90.00
_cell.angle_gamma   90.00
#
_symmetry.space_group_name_H-M   'P 1'
#
loop_
_entity.id
_entity.type
_entity.pdbx_description
1 polymer ?
#
loop_
_entity_poly.entity_id
_entity_poly.type
_entity_poly.pdbx_seq_one_letter_code
_entity_poly.pdbx_strand_id
1 'polypeptide(L)'
;MARRSSRMAARVLAVAMLGGCAGTPVIQTQLLEVPVAVPCRVETPAECSSAYAVDRVSAKDDALAINRALRVEIEERAACEVRLLAAVKGCNGAPRRESDPESGHE
;
A
#
# COMPACT_ATOMS: atom_id res chain seq x y z
N MET A 1 -17.75 -45.47 57.14
CA MET A 1 -18.25 -45.30 55.75
C MET A 1 -17.87 -43.98 55.08
N ALA A 2 -17.78 -42.84 55.79
CA ALA A 2 -17.51 -41.51 55.21
C ALA A 2 -16.21 -41.36 54.37
N ARG A 3 -15.12 -42.05 54.73
CA ARG A 3 -13.83 -41.97 54.01
C ARG A 3 -13.85 -42.59 52.61
N ARG A 4 -14.75 -43.55 52.34
CA ARG A 4 -14.91 -44.13 50.99
C ARG A 4 -15.69 -43.19 50.07
N SER A 5 -16.72 -42.55 50.58
CA SER A 5 -17.56 -41.58 49.84
C SER A 5 -16.79 -40.32 49.43
N SER A 6 -15.92 -39.81 50.31
CA SER A 6 -15.07 -38.63 50.03
C SER A 6 -14.05 -38.88 48.90
N ARG A 7 -13.46 -40.08 48.82
CA ARG A 7 -12.52 -40.46 47.74
C ARG A 7 -13.22 -40.62 46.39
N MET A 8 -14.48 -41.05 46.39
CA MET A 8 -15.29 -41.13 45.18
C MET A 8 -15.66 -39.74 44.66
N ALA A 9 -16.09 -38.83 45.53
CA ALA A 9 -16.40 -37.46 45.16
C ALA A 9 -15.19 -36.73 44.54
N ALA A 10 -14.00 -36.89 45.12
CA ALA A 10 -12.76 -36.31 44.58
C ALA A 10 -12.40 -36.87 43.19
N ARG A 11 -12.64 -38.16 42.92
CA ARG A 11 -12.39 -38.77 41.62
C ARG A 11 -13.38 -38.31 40.56
N VAL A 12 -14.66 -38.20 40.90
CA VAL A 12 -15.70 -37.68 39.99
C VAL A 12 -15.41 -36.23 39.62
N LEU A 13 -14.99 -35.41 40.60
CA LEU A 13 -14.64 -34.02 40.37
C LEU A 13 -13.40 -33.86 39.48
N ALA A 14 -12.38 -34.71 39.67
CA ALA A 14 -11.19 -34.71 38.82
C ALA A 14 -11.50 -35.06 37.36
N VAL A 15 -12.36 -36.07 37.11
CA VAL A 15 -12.77 -36.46 35.76
C VAL A 15 -13.59 -35.36 35.08
N ALA A 16 -14.47 -34.67 35.82
CA ALA A 16 -15.25 -33.55 35.28
C ALA A 16 -14.36 -32.36 34.87
N MET A 17 -13.30 -32.07 35.63
CA MET A 17 -12.37 -30.97 35.35
C MET A 17 -11.45 -31.24 34.16
N LEU A 18 -11.23 -32.50 33.79
CA LEU A 18 -10.36 -32.92 32.68
C LEU A 18 -11.11 -33.06 31.33
N GLY A 19 -12.45 -33.00 31.33
CA GLY A 19 -13.28 -33.21 30.13
C GLY A 19 -13.22 -32.09 29.09
N GLY A 20 -12.68 -30.91 29.43
CA GLY A 20 -12.62 -29.76 28.54
C GLY A 20 -11.66 -29.89 27.35
N CYS A 21 -10.72 -30.83 27.38
CA CYS A 21 -9.70 -31.01 26.33
C CYS A 21 -10.03 -32.12 25.30
N ALA A 22 -11.18 -32.80 25.43
CA ALA A 22 -11.55 -33.91 24.53
C ALA A 22 -12.49 -33.50 23.37
N GLY A 23 -12.79 -32.21 23.23
CA GLY A 23 -13.66 -31.70 22.17
C GLY A 23 -12.98 -31.71 20.79
N THR A 24 -13.70 -32.13 19.76
CA THR A 24 -13.28 -31.96 18.37
C THR A 24 -13.28 -30.47 18.02
N PRO A 25 -12.16 -29.89 17.58
CA PRO A 25 -12.13 -28.48 17.19
C PRO A 25 -13.07 -28.27 16.00
N VAL A 26 -14.01 -27.32 16.13
CA VAL A 26 -14.86 -26.89 15.02
C VAL A 26 -14.05 -25.93 14.17
N ILE A 27 -13.53 -26.42 13.03
CA ILE A 27 -12.83 -25.57 12.07
C ILE A 27 -13.89 -24.76 11.31
N GLN A 28 -13.99 -23.46 11.62
CA GLN A 28 -14.78 -22.52 10.82
C GLN A 28 -13.88 -21.83 9.81
N THR A 29 -14.13 -22.06 8.53
CA THR A 29 -13.49 -21.27 7.46
C THR A 29 -14.25 -19.96 7.30
N GLN A 30 -13.59 -18.85 7.57
CA GLN A 30 -14.13 -17.51 7.34
C GLN A 30 -13.40 -16.88 6.16
N LEU A 31 -14.13 -16.17 5.30
CA LEU A 31 -13.54 -15.34 4.27
C LEU A 31 -13.13 -14.01 4.90
N LEU A 32 -11.84 -13.72 4.96
CA LEU A 32 -11.30 -12.47 5.48
C LEU A 32 -10.66 -11.68 4.34
N GLU A 33 -11.12 -10.45 4.13
CA GLU A 33 -10.47 -9.51 3.22
C GLU A 33 -9.27 -8.90 3.93
N VAL A 34 -8.08 -9.41 3.62
CA VAL A 34 -6.81 -8.88 4.13
C VAL A 34 -6.21 -7.95 3.08
N PRO A 35 -5.92 -6.67 3.41
CA PRO A 35 -5.24 -5.78 2.49
C PRO A 35 -3.84 -6.34 2.18
N VAL A 36 -3.59 -6.61 0.91
CA VAL A 36 -2.28 -7.06 0.43
C VAL A 36 -1.49 -5.84 -0.05
N ALA A 37 -0.29 -5.66 0.48
CA ALA A 37 0.60 -4.61 0.00
C ALA A 37 1.01 -4.90 -1.45
N VAL A 38 0.57 -4.05 -2.37
CA VAL A 38 0.97 -4.10 -3.78
C VAL A 38 2.13 -3.14 -4.04
N PRO A 39 3.08 -3.49 -4.92
CA PRO A 39 4.15 -2.58 -5.29
C PRO A 39 3.57 -1.35 -6.00
N CYS A 40 3.99 -0.16 -5.58
CA CYS A 40 3.57 1.07 -6.25
C CYS A 40 4.17 1.13 -7.66
N ARG A 41 3.35 1.45 -8.66
CA ARG A 41 3.78 1.67 -10.04
C ARG A 41 3.69 3.14 -10.35
N VAL A 42 4.82 3.75 -10.70
CA VAL A 42 4.87 5.12 -11.22
C VAL A 42 4.62 5.08 -12.72
N GLU A 43 3.61 5.78 -13.19
CA GLU A 43 3.34 5.99 -14.61
C GLU A 43 4.00 7.28 -15.09
N THR A 44 4.37 7.32 -16.37
CA THR A 44 4.93 8.53 -16.99
C THR A 44 3.82 9.59 -17.11
N PRO A 45 3.97 10.79 -16.51
CA PRO A 45 3.00 11.86 -16.64
C PRO A 45 2.78 12.28 -18.09
N ALA A 46 1.57 12.74 -18.42
CA ALA A 46 1.21 13.17 -19.79
C ALA A 46 2.09 14.34 -20.31
N GLU A 47 2.69 15.10 -19.40
CA GLU A 47 3.55 16.25 -19.71
C GLU A 47 4.97 15.85 -20.08
N CYS A 48 5.35 14.62 -19.79
CA CYS A 48 6.59 14.06 -20.28
C CYS A 48 6.40 13.71 -21.75
N SER A 49 6.81 14.63 -22.62
CA SER A 49 6.71 14.43 -24.07
C SER A 49 7.69 13.37 -24.55
N SER A 50 7.24 12.54 -25.49
CA SER A 50 8.12 11.64 -26.25
C SER A 50 8.87 12.36 -27.39
N ALA A 51 8.50 13.61 -27.68
CA ALA A 51 9.13 14.46 -28.69
C ALA A 51 9.18 15.91 -28.21
N TYR A 52 10.39 16.46 -28.06
CA TYR A 52 10.64 17.81 -27.59
C TYR A 52 10.60 18.84 -28.71
N ALA A 53 10.50 20.12 -28.35
CA ALA A 53 10.59 21.21 -29.34
C ALA A 53 11.86 21.14 -30.22
N VAL A 54 13.00 20.70 -29.66
CA VAL A 54 14.25 20.52 -30.39
C VAL A 54 14.18 19.47 -31.49
N ASP A 55 13.32 18.46 -31.36
CA ASP A 55 13.19 17.38 -32.36
C ASP A 55 12.57 17.85 -33.67
N ARG A 56 12.03 19.08 -33.68
CA ARG A 56 11.38 19.70 -34.84
C ARG A 56 12.28 20.69 -35.58
N VAL A 57 13.50 20.94 -35.10
CA VAL A 57 14.47 21.83 -35.74
C VAL A 57 15.66 21.07 -36.33
N SER A 58 16.25 21.62 -37.39
CA SER A 58 17.43 21.11 -38.07
C SER A 58 18.65 21.97 -37.75
N ALA A 59 19.85 21.38 -37.86
CA ALA A 59 21.11 22.12 -37.79
C ALA A 59 21.28 23.18 -38.90
N LYS A 60 20.45 23.13 -39.95
CA LYS A 60 20.42 24.11 -41.03
C LYS A 60 19.49 25.30 -40.76
N ASP A 61 18.69 25.24 -39.70
CA ASP A 61 17.77 26.32 -39.36
C ASP A 61 18.52 27.54 -38.80
N ASP A 62 17.85 28.69 -38.81
CA ASP A 62 18.42 29.91 -38.24
C ASP A 62 18.70 29.75 -36.73
N ALA A 63 19.77 30.39 -36.27
CA ALA A 63 20.22 30.31 -34.88
C ALA A 63 19.12 30.75 -33.89
N LEU A 64 18.26 31.71 -34.23
CA LEU A 64 17.16 32.13 -33.38
C LEU A 64 16.10 31.04 -33.24
N ALA A 65 15.80 30.30 -34.31
CA ALA A 65 14.84 29.20 -34.30
C ALA A 65 15.34 28.05 -33.41
N ILE A 66 16.62 27.68 -33.56
CA ILE A 66 17.26 26.65 -32.73
C ILE A 66 17.26 27.06 -31.26
N ASN A 67 17.67 28.29 -30.93
CA ASN A 67 17.69 28.77 -29.55
C ASN A 67 16.29 28.81 -28.90
N ARG A 68 15.24 29.13 -29.67
CA ARG A 68 13.86 29.08 -29.16
C ARG A 68 13.44 27.64 -28.86
N ALA A 69 13.73 26.70 -29.75
CA ALA A 69 13.41 25.29 -29.54
C ALA A 69 14.12 24.72 -28.31
N LEU A 70 15.41 25.04 -28.11
CA LEU A 70 16.17 24.60 -26.93
C LEU A 70 15.60 25.17 -25.61
N ARG A 71 15.17 26.44 -25.60
CA ARG A 71 14.55 27.03 -24.41
C ARG A 71 13.23 26.35 -24.05
N VAL A 72 12.41 26.07 -25.06
CA VAL A 72 11.15 25.34 -24.86
C VAL A 72 11.42 23.93 -24.36
N GLU A 73 12.41 23.21 -24.91
CA GLU A 73 12.78 21.88 -24.42
C GLU A 73 13.15 21.90 -22.93
N ILE A 74 13.93 22.88 -22.48
CA ILE A 74 14.32 23.01 -21.07
C ILE A 74 13.07 23.13 -20.19
N GLU A 75 12.10 23.96 -20.60
CA GLU A 75 10.84 24.15 -19.87
C GLU A 75 9.99 22.85 -19.87
N GLU A 76 9.89 22.18 -21.01
CA GLU A 76 9.18 20.89 -21.16
C GLU A 76 9.77 19.81 -20.25
N ARG A 77 11.11 19.67 -20.23
CA ARG A 77 11.82 18.70 -19.37
C ARG A 77 11.66 19.02 -17.89
N ALA A 78 11.78 20.29 -17.51
CA ALA A 78 11.60 20.72 -16.13
C ALA A 78 10.18 20.42 -15.62
N ALA A 79 9.15 20.68 -16.45
CA ALA A 79 7.78 20.37 -16.11
C ALA A 79 7.55 18.86 -15.93
N CYS A 80 8.12 18.03 -16.80
CA CYS A 80 8.09 16.58 -16.65
C CYS A 80 8.77 16.12 -15.36
N GLU A 81 9.96 16.63 -15.05
CA GLU A 81 10.72 16.24 -13.87
C GLU A 81 9.96 16.55 -12.57
N VAL A 82 9.36 17.74 -12.46
CA VAL A 82 8.57 18.12 -11.28
C VAL A 82 7.42 17.14 -11.04
N ARG A 83 6.71 16.74 -12.10
CA ARG A 83 5.58 15.81 -11.99
C ARG A 83 6.02 14.38 -11.73
N LEU A 84 7.10 13.95 -12.37
CA LEU A 84 7.67 12.62 -12.13
C LEU A 84 8.17 12.50 -10.69
N LEU A 85 8.85 13.53 -10.16
CA LEU A 85 9.26 13.58 -8.75
C LEU A 85 8.06 13.54 -7.80
N ALA A 86 6.98 14.25 -8.12
CA ALA A 86 5.75 14.18 -7.33
C ALA A 86 5.15 12.77 -7.32
N ALA A 87 5.08 12.11 -8.49
CA ALA A 87 4.57 10.74 -8.60
C ALA A 87 5.44 9.73 -7.82
N VAL A 88 6.76 9.83 -7.92
CA VAL A 88 7.71 9.00 -7.17
C VAL A 88 7.57 9.24 -5.66
N LYS A 89 7.46 10.49 -5.22
CA LYS A 89 7.23 10.83 -3.81
C LYS A 89 5.92 10.24 -3.28
N GLY A 90 4.85 10.29 -4.09
CA GLY A 90 3.58 9.66 -3.77
C GLY A 90 3.73 8.14 -3.56
N CYS A 91 4.47 7.48 -4.46
CA CYS A 91 4.74 6.05 -4.34
C CYS A 91 5.64 5.66 -3.15
N ASN A 92 6.59 6.52 -2.78
CA ASN A 92 7.49 6.28 -1.66
C ASN A 92 6.89 6.71 -0.30
N GLY A 93 5.78 7.44 -0.30
CA GLY A 93 5.04 7.79 0.91
C GLY A 93 4.43 6.54 1.54
N ALA A 94 4.53 6.42 2.87
CA ALA A 94 3.81 5.36 3.58
C ALA A 94 2.30 5.49 3.29
N PRO A 95 1.56 4.38 3.11
CA PRO A 95 0.12 4.45 2.99
C PRO A 95 -0.43 5.17 4.24
N ARG A 96 -1.27 6.19 4.03
CA ARG A 96 -2.11 6.71 5.14
C ARG A 96 -2.83 5.50 5.71
N ARG A 97 -2.59 5.20 6.99
CA ARG A 97 -3.40 4.19 7.66
C ARG A 97 -4.82 4.73 7.62
N GLU A 98 -5.75 3.95 7.08
CA GLU A 98 -7.21 4.18 7.10
C GLU A 98 -7.77 4.40 8.53
N SER A 99 -6.94 4.30 9.57
CA SER A 99 -7.31 4.46 10.97
C SER A 99 -7.25 5.89 11.50
N ASP A 100 -7.12 6.92 10.65
CA ASP A 100 -7.25 8.31 11.11
C ASP A 100 -8.74 8.69 11.08
N PRO A 101 -9.45 8.70 12.23
CA PRO A 101 -10.82 9.16 12.26
C PRO A 101 -10.84 10.61 11.79
N GLU A 102 -11.71 10.85 10.81
CA GLU A 102 -12.15 12.14 10.30
C GLU A 102 -12.14 13.21 11.41
N SER A 103 -11.08 14.02 11.47
CA SER A 103 -11.06 15.22 12.30
C SER A 103 -11.87 16.27 11.54
N GLY A 104 -13.19 16.27 11.77
CA GLY A 104 -14.05 17.37 11.41
C GLY A 104 -13.44 18.68 11.90
N HIS A 105 -13.15 19.58 10.95
CA HIS A 105 -12.92 20.98 11.25
C HIS A 105 -14.26 21.69 11.07
N GLU A 106 -14.78 22.18 12.19
CA GLU A 106 -15.75 23.30 12.24
C GLU A 106 -15.08 24.61 11.81
#